data_AF-A0A7S0EGZ5-F1
#
_entry.id   AF-A0A7S0EGZ5-F1
#
_cell.length_a   1.000
_cell.length_b   1.000
_cell.length_c   1.000
_cell.angle_alpha   90.00
_cell.angle_beta   90.00
_cell.angle_gamma   90.00
#
_symmetry.space_group_name_H-M   'P 1'
#
loop_
_entity.id
_entity.type
_entity.pdbx_description
1 polymer ?
#
loop_
_entity_poly.entity_id
_entity_poly.type
_entity_poly.pdbx_seq_one_letter_code
_entity_poly.pdbx_strand_id
1 'polypeptide(L)'
;KSLRICLKSEVLRPQFKAMIELEQLSNEVSKACEREQDEGDLFSRLEFVLAIPMGFVDFSVHFRVLRRALAVGFAQASLLDRTLEFIEEWIEVDRLDLLPELREVCRLVELHVAFGKESSQNANLTNMGGRRQVHGKKKKAVTDEMRAGLSLTFSQRAIRIIGKTSHLLWSNSQHPDRQVHTVNHSALLRIITLKAGPMKDLCLDKIASRISEVVAESSVPKVRVSFAECLHTLTCLAIGELKGWQEEDIDEEAQRSNKVNKALLNMFGVLYGQVLKLSADVTKQIKAIFNSLNEEIINWLTHDHRKFKSICVHIFDIIIEESSKASDTPRWACAMLEKLLSKNEVMKPSRSRREETGLDGGVLSVLINRVYGILTHPDASQRLTGSSIVIQLARFLIENEKEYFNFVSDNVLKLITCCIMGLKFANTDDRSLESEKYMLQALELCEKLLFKIDEAGALHPHEDSEIFIQKLKEGMFISQASTRSYCRHLIRRLRTESTGSKFSKHFDDKQLLADVQDCFKIKIADASLLFETFLWLESLGFDLEKLLKEVGCKQLVKYLPDDEDFIHTETSLKSLQDEPKRLVR
;
A
#
# COMPACT_ATOMS: atom_id res chain seq x y z
N LYS A 1 -35.28 -0.84 -16.07
CA LYS A 1 -36.64 -1.43 -16.19
C LYS A 1 -36.61 -2.85 -16.74
N SER A 2 -35.92 -3.12 -17.86
CA SER A 2 -35.76 -4.47 -18.44
C SER A 2 -35.14 -5.48 -17.47
N LEU A 3 -34.11 -5.11 -16.70
CA LEU A 3 -33.54 -5.95 -15.62
C LEU A 3 -34.56 -6.34 -14.54
N ARG A 4 -35.46 -5.43 -14.14
CA ARG A 4 -36.53 -5.73 -13.16
C ARG A 4 -37.60 -6.67 -13.72
N ILE A 5 -37.78 -6.69 -15.04
CA ILE A 5 -38.70 -7.60 -15.74
C ILE A 5 -38.06 -8.99 -15.85
N CYS A 6 -36.77 -9.07 -16.19
CA CYS A 6 -36.03 -10.33 -16.27
C CYS A 6 -35.87 -11.03 -14.90
N LEU A 7 -35.64 -10.28 -13.82
CA LEU A 7 -35.56 -10.84 -12.45
C LEU A 7 -36.90 -11.42 -11.95
N LYS A 8 -38.02 -11.01 -12.56
CA LYS A 8 -39.35 -11.56 -12.29
C LYS A 8 -39.67 -12.83 -13.10
N SER A 9 -38.90 -13.16 -14.12
CA SER A 9 -39.06 -14.38 -14.91
C SER A 9 -38.43 -15.57 -14.18
N GLU A 10 -39.21 -16.62 -13.91
CA GLU A 10 -38.72 -17.85 -13.26
C GLU A 10 -37.68 -18.59 -14.12
N VAL A 11 -37.73 -18.42 -15.44
CA VAL A 11 -36.81 -19.08 -16.38
C VAL A 11 -35.47 -18.34 -16.49
N LEU A 12 -35.49 -17.00 -16.47
CA LEU A 12 -34.29 -16.17 -16.66
C LEU A 12 -33.58 -15.85 -15.34
N ARG A 13 -34.28 -15.89 -14.21
CA ARG A 13 -33.71 -15.57 -12.89
C ARG A 13 -32.46 -16.40 -12.55
N PRO A 14 -32.39 -17.73 -12.78
CA PRO A 14 -31.18 -18.50 -12.51
C PRO A 14 -29.98 -18.07 -13.37
N GLN A 15 -30.24 -17.74 -14.64
CA GLN A 15 -29.20 -17.30 -15.59
C GLN A 15 -28.64 -15.92 -15.20
N PHE A 16 -29.50 -14.97 -14.84
CA PHE A 16 -29.07 -13.66 -14.35
C PHE A 16 -28.32 -13.76 -13.03
N LYS A 17 -28.72 -14.66 -12.13
CA LYS A 17 -28.00 -14.89 -10.88
C LYS A 17 -26.59 -15.42 -11.16
N ALA A 18 -26.46 -16.41 -12.06
CA ALA A 18 -25.17 -16.93 -12.48
C ALA A 18 -24.28 -15.87 -13.15
N MET A 19 -24.86 -14.95 -13.93
CA MET A 19 -24.11 -13.82 -14.51
C MET A 19 -23.57 -12.87 -13.44
N ILE A 20 -24.38 -12.52 -12.43
CA ILE A 20 -23.95 -11.67 -11.31
C ILE A 20 -22.86 -12.38 -10.49
N GLU A 21 -23.03 -13.68 -10.23
CA GLU A 21 -22.02 -14.49 -9.53
C GLU A 21 -20.71 -14.57 -10.34
N LEU A 22 -20.79 -14.70 -11.67
CA LEU A 22 -19.61 -14.67 -12.56
C LEU A 22 -18.93 -13.30 -12.56
N GLU A 23 -19.70 -12.20 -12.59
CA GLU A 23 -19.17 -10.84 -12.50
C GLU A 23 -18.45 -10.61 -11.16
N GLN A 24 -19.03 -11.04 -10.05
CA GLN A 24 -18.41 -10.98 -8.72
C GLN A 24 -17.12 -11.80 -8.67
N LEU A 25 -17.17 -13.05 -9.14
CA LEU A 25 -16.01 -13.94 -9.18
C LEU A 25 -14.90 -13.36 -10.07
N SER A 26 -15.23 -12.83 -11.25
CA SER A 26 -14.24 -12.24 -12.15
C SER A 26 -13.55 -11.00 -11.55
N ASN A 27 -14.30 -10.19 -10.79
CA ASN A 27 -13.77 -9.06 -10.05
C ASN A 27 -12.81 -9.49 -8.94
N GLU A 28 -13.17 -10.52 -8.18
CA GLU A 28 -12.32 -11.09 -7.13
C GLU A 28 -11.05 -11.71 -7.72
N VAL A 29 -11.18 -12.49 -8.79
CA VAL A 29 -10.03 -13.12 -9.48
C VAL A 29 -9.11 -12.06 -10.09
N SER A 30 -9.66 -11.02 -10.73
CA SER A 30 -8.89 -9.90 -11.28
C SER A 30 -8.09 -9.18 -10.20
N LYS A 31 -8.70 -8.89 -9.05
CA LYS A 31 -8.03 -8.29 -7.88
C LYS A 31 -6.94 -9.22 -7.32
N ALA A 32 -7.18 -10.53 -7.30
CA ALA A 32 -6.20 -11.50 -6.85
C ALA A 32 -4.98 -11.59 -7.80
N CYS A 33 -5.16 -11.41 -9.11
CA CYS A 33 -4.06 -11.42 -10.09
C CYS A 33 -3.03 -10.31 -9.86
N GLU A 34 -3.39 -9.22 -9.19
CA GLU A 34 -2.47 -8.13 -8.85
C GLU A 34 -1.50 -8.50 -7.72
N ARG A 35 -1.85 -9.48 -6.88
CA ARG A 35 -1.08 -9.88 -5.68
C ARG A 35 -0.37 -11.20 -5.81
N GLU A 36 -0.78 -12.02 -6.77
CA GLU A 36 -0.29 -13.40 -6.89
C GLU A 36 1.20 -13.42 -7.25
N GLN A 37 1.97 -14.18 -6.46
CA GLN A 37 3.41 -14.37 -6.66
C GLN A 37 3.74 -15.69 -7.35
N ASP A 38 2.81 -16.66 -7.36
CA ASP A 38 2.95 -17.92 -8.09
C ASP A 38 2.57 -17.74 -9.57
N GLU A 39 3.53 -18.01 -10.47
CA GLU A 39 3.35 -17.87 -11.91
C GLU A 39 2.24 -18.78 -12.46
N GLY A 40 2.17 -20.04 -11.99
CA GLY A 40 1.21 -21.01 -12.53
C GLY A 40 -0.25 -20.66 -12.22
N ASP A 41 -0.48 -20.24 -10.99
CA ASP A 41 -1.79 -19.77 -10.53
C ASP A 41 -2.17 -18.44 -11.18
N LEU A 42 -1.21 -17.52 -11.32
CA LEU A 42 -1.43 -16.24 -11.99
C LEU A 42 -1.89 -16.46 -13.43
N PHE A 43 -1.22 -17.32 -14.20
CA PHE A 43 -1.57 -17.56 -15.60
C PHE A 43 -2.97 -18.16 -15.75
N SER A 44 -3.31 -19.14 -14.92
CA SER A 44 -4.63 -19.78 -14.94
C SER A 44 -5.76 -18.78 -14.65
N ARG A 45 -5.52 -17.86 -13.71
CA ARG A 45 -6.49 -16.82 -13.34
C ARG A 45 -6.64 -15.74 -14.42
N LEU A 46 -5.54 -15.35 -15.07
CA LEU A 46 -5.57 -14.42 -16.20
C LEU A 46 -6.31 -15.04 -17.40
N GLU A 47 -6.01 -16.30 -17.74
CA GLU A 47 -6.71 -17.04 -18.79
C GLU A 47 -8.21 -17.16 -18.49
N PHE A 48 -8.59 -17.46 -17.24
CA PHE A 48 -9.99 -17.53 -16.83
C PHE A 48 -10.75 -16.23 -17.11
N VAL A 49 -10.22 -15.07 -16.67
CA VAL A 49 -10.92 -13.79 -16.85
C VAL A 49 -10.97 -13.39 -18.33
N LEU A 50 -9.90 -13.63 -19.10
CA LEU A 50 -9.87 -13.37 -20.55
C LEU A 50 -10.77 -14.33 -21.36
N ALA A 51 -11.14 -15.48 -20.79
CA ALA A 51 -12.12 -16.39 -21.40
C ALA A 51 -13.56 -15.89 -21.28
N ILE A 52 -13.85 -14.97 -20.34
CA ILE A 52 -15.19 -14.42 -20.16
C ILE A 52 -15.48 -13.39 -21.26
N PRO A 53 -16.59 -13.50 -22.02
CA PRO A 53 -16.89 -12.55 -23.08
C PRO A 53 -17.13 -11.13 -22.52
N MET A 54 -16.67 -10.09 -23.23
CA MET A 54 -16.71 -8.69 -22.77
C MET A 54 -18.09 -8.16 -22.37
N GLY A 55 -19.17 -8.77 -22.87
CA GLY A 55 -20.54 -8.34 -22.55
C GLY A 55 -21.03 -8.77 -21.16
N PHE A 56 -20.31 -9.65 -20.47
CA PHE A 56 -20.74 -10.25 -19.21
C PHE A 56 -20.16 -9.58 -17.95
N VAL A 57 -19.08 -8.81 -18.10
CA VAL A 57 -18.36 -8.20 -16.99
C VAL A 57 -18.00 -6.77 -17.38
N ASP A 58 -17.89 -5.88 -16.40
CA ASP A 58 -17.35 -4.54 -16.63
C ASP A 58 -15.96 -4.60 -17.29
N PHE A 59 -15.77 -3.79 -18.32
CA PHE A 59 -14.55 -3.78 -19.11
C PHE A 59 -13.33 -3.38 -18.28
N SER A 60 -13.52 -2.61 -17.20
CA SER A 60 -12.44 -2.27 -16.26
C SER A 60 -11.75 -3.50 -15.65
N VAL A 61 -12.46 -4.62 -15.53
CA VAL A 61 -11.93 -5.91 -15.06
C VAL A 61 -11.05 -6.54 -16.13
N HIS A 62 -11.57 -6.66 -17.35
CA HIS A 62 -10.83 -7.19 -18.49
C HIS A 62 -9.59 -6.36 -18.78
N PHE A 63 -9.70 -5.03 -18.75
CA PHE A 63 -8.59 -4.13 -19.02
C PHE A 63 -7.41 -4.34 -18.05
N ARG A 64 -7.69 -4.45 -16.74
CA ARG A 64 -6.67 -4.75 -15.73
C ARG A 64 -5.97 -6.08 -15.99
N VAL A 65 -6.76 -7.13 -16.24
CA VAL A 65 -6.24 -8.46 -16.56
C VAL A 65 -5.43 -8.44 -17.85
N LEU A 66 -5.87 -7.71 -18.86
CA LEU A 66 -5.22 -7.66 -20.15
C LEU A 66 -3.87 -6.93 -20.09
N ARG A 67 -3.78 -5.84 -19.33
CA ARG A 67 -2.49 -5.18 -19.03
C ARG A 67 -1.54 -6.13 -18.32
N ARG A 68 -2.03 -6.88 -17.33
CA ARG A 68 -1.22 -7.84 -16.58
C ARG A 68 -0.80 -9.03 -17.45
N ALA A 69 -1.69 -9.57 -18.27
CA ALA A 69 -1.41 -10.66 -19.20
C ALA A 69 -0.36 -10.26 -20.24
N LEU A 70 -0.45 -9.04 -20.79
CA LEU A 70 0.60 -8.51 -21.64
C LEU A 70 1.91 -8.31 -20.84
N ALA A 71 1.87 -7.83 -19.60
CA ALA A 71 3.11 -7.64 -18.83
C ALA A 71 3.87 -8.96 -18.55
N VAL A 72 3.18 -10.08 -18.31
CA VAL A 72 3.80 -11.37 -17.96
C VAL A 72 3.87 -12.35 -19.13
N GLY A 73 3.17 -12.07 -20.24
CA GLY A 73 2.89 -13.03 -21.32
C GLY A 73 4.11 -13.66 -22.01
N PHE A 74 5.30 -13.06 -21.94
CA PHE A 74 6.54 -13.68 -22.46
C PHE A 74 6.84 -15.06 -21.86
N ALA A 75 6.32 -15.35 -20.67
CA ALA A 75 6.55 -16.62 -19.99
C ALA A 75 5.68 -17.78 -20.54
N GLN A 76 4.48 -17.49 -21.08
CA GLN A 76 3.53 -18.52 -21.52
C GLN A 76 2.80 -18.15 -22.82
N ALA A 77 3.01 -18.97 -23.86
CA ALA A 77 2.45 -18.74 -25.20
C ALA A 77 0.92 -18.82 -25.27
N SER A 78 0.29 -19.74 -24.52
CA SER A 78 -1.17 -19.90 -24.52
C SER A 78 -1.89 -18.64 -24.01
N LEU A 79 -1.34 -18.01 -22.97
CA LEU A 79 -1.87 -16.78 -22.41
C LEU A 79 -1.78 -15.62 -23.42
N LEU A 80 -0.66 -15.51 -24.14
CA LEU A 80 -0.50 -14.50 -25.20
C LEU A 80 -1.49 -14.73 -26.35
N ASP A 81 -1.67 -15.96 -26.79
CA ASP A 81 -2.64 -16.29 -27.85
C ASP A 81 -4.06 -15.92 -27.43
N ARG A 82 -4.48 -16.27 -26.21
CA ARG A 82 -5.79 -15.89 -25.68
C ARG A 82 -5.94 -14.39 -25.53
N THR A 83 -4.87 -13.71 -25.12
CA THR A 83 -4.86 -12.24 -25.01
C THR A 83 -5.07 -11.59 -26.38
N LEU A 84 -4.41 -12.07 -27.43
CA LEU A 84 -4.62 -11.55 -28.79
C LEU A 84 -6.02 -11.86 -29.32
N GLU A 85 -6.56 -13.05 -29.07
CA GLU A 85 -7.95 -13.39 -29.41
C GLU A 85 -8.92 -12.40 -28.78
N PHE A 86 -8.76 -12.12 -27.49
CA PHE A 86 -9.61 -11.16 -26.79
C PHE A 86 -9.52 -9.74 -27.39
N ILE A 87 -8.31 -9.29 -27.77
CA ILE A 87 -8.13 -7.98 -28.43
C ILE A 87 -8.78 -7.96 -29.81
N GLU A 88 -8.67 -9.05 -30.57
CA GLU A 88 -9.33 -9.19 -31.87
C GLU A 88 -10.87 -9.13 -31.72
N GLU A 89 -11.42 -9.89 -30.76
CA GLU A 89 -12.85 -9.83 -30.40
C GLU A 89 -13.27 -8.40 -30.02
N TRP A 90 -12.45 -7.70 -29.23
CA TRP A 90 -12.71 -6.31 -28.84
C TRP A 90 -12.75 -5.34 -30.03
N ILE A 91 -11.79 -5.45 -30.94
CA ILE A 91 -11.74 -4.62 -32.16
C ILE A 91 -12.95 -4.90 -33.06
N GLU A 92 -13.40 -6.15 -33.14
CA GLU A 92 -14.56 -6.52 -33.98
C GLU A 92 -15.89 -5.98 -33.44
N VAL A 93 -16.02 -5.80 -32.12
CA VAL A 93 -17.24 -5.26 -31.49
C VAL A 93 -17.34 -3.72 -31.61
N ASP A 94 -16.30 -3.04 -32.10
CA ASP A 94 -16.26 -1.58 -32.39
C ASP A 94 -16.76 -0.70 -31.23
N ARG A 95 -16.29 -1.03 -30.01
CA ARG A 95 -16.55 -0.29 -28.77
C ARG A 95 -15.76 1.01 -28.72
N LEU A 96 -16.20 2.03 -29.46
CA LEU A 96 -15.54 3.34 -29.53
C LEU A 96 -15.49 4.07 -28.17
N ASP A 97 -16.32 3.68 -27.20
CA ASP A 97 -16.30 4.16 -25.82
C ASP A 97 -15.01 3.82 -25.06
N LEU A 98 -14.28 2.78 -25.51
CA LEU A 98 -13.06 2.27 -24.87
C LEU A 98 -11.78 2.55 -25.67
N LEU A 99 -11.82 3.55 -26.56
CA LEU A 99 -10.66 3.95 -27.37
C LEU A 99 -9.40 4.26 -26.56
N PRO A 100 -9.45 4.95 -25.40
CA PRO A 100 -8.27 5.22 -24.59
C PRO A 100 -7.57 3.94 -24.12
N GLU A 101 -8.34 2.98 -23.64
CA GLU A 101 -7.87 1.67 -23.18
C GLU A 101 -7.27 0.88 -24.35
N LEU A 102 -7.93 0.89 -25.51
CA LEU A 102 -7.47 0.18 -26.70
C LEU A 102 -6.10 0.71 -27.16
N ARG A 103 -5.90 2.02 -27.04
CA ARG A 103 -4.62 2.66 -27.34
C ARG A 103 -3.51 2.17 -26.43
N GLU A 104 -3.75 2.12 -25.13
CA GLU A 104 -2.75 1.60 -24.19
C GLU A 104 -2.39 0.14 -24.49
N VAL A 105 -3.40 -0.69 -24.77
CA VAL A 105 -3.24 -2.10 -25.08
C VAL A 105 -2.45 -2.32 -26.37
N CYS A 106 -2.82 -1.62 -27.45
CA CYS A 106 -2.07 -1.68 -28.71
C CYS A 106 -0.60 -1.24 -28.52
N ARG A 107 -0.33 -0.27 -27.63
CA ARG A 107 1.04 0.13 -27.30
C ARG A 107 1.81 -1.00 -26.59
N LEU A 108 1.18 -1.69 -25.65
CA LEU A 108 1.79 -2.85 -24.98
C LEU A 108 2.07 -3.96 -26.00
N VAL A 109 1.17 -4.20 -26.95
CA VAL A 109 1.37 -5.15 -28.06
C VAL A 109 2.52 -4.70 -28.98
N GLU A 110 2.64 -3.40 -29.27
CA GLU A 110 3.77 -2.86 -30.06
C GLU A 110 5.11 -3.09 -29.36
N LEU A 111 5.18 -2.86 -28.04
CA LEU A 111 6.35 -3.17 -27.23
C LEU A 111 6.70 -4.66 -27.35
N HIS A 112 5.71 -5.56 -27.28
CA HIS A 112 5.93 -7.00 -27.47
C HIS A 112 6.52 -7.36 -28.84
N VAL A 113 6.02 -6.75 -29.92
CA VAL A 113 6.54 -6.97 -31.28
C VAL A 113 7.98 -6.43 -31.41
N ALA A 114 8.28 -5.31 -30.76
CA ALA A 114 9.63 -4.73 -30.75
C ALA A 114 10.63 -5.63 -30.01
N PHE A 115 10.29 -6.09 -28.79
CA PHE A 115 11.14 -6.98 -27.98
C PHE A 115 11.30 -8.39 -28.57
N GLY A 116 10.28 -8.91 -29.27
CA GLY A 116 10.35 -10.20 -29.96
C GLY A 116 11.40 -10.25 -31.07
N LYS A 117 11.70 -9.12 -31.72
CA LYS A 117 12.75 -9.04 -32.75
C LYS A 117 14.15 -9.16 -32.16
N GLU A 118 14.42 -8.55 -31.01
CA GLU A 118 15.74 -8.57 -30.36
C GLU A 118 16.10 -9.96 -29.81
N SER A 119 15.13 -10.69 -29.28
CA SER A 119 15.33 -12.05 -28.77
C SER A 119 15.61 -13.06 -29.90
N SER A 120 15.04 -12.86 -31.09
CA SER A 120 15.36 -13.65 -32.29
C SER A 120 16.76 -13.34 -32.87
N GLN A 121 17.21 -12.09 -32.79
CA GLN A 121 18.56 -11.69 -33.24
C GLN A 121 19.66 -12.17 -32.27
N ASN A 122 19.40 -12.15 -30.96
CA ASN A 122 20.36 -12.63 -29.95
C ASN A 122 20.55 -14.16 -29.98
N ALA A 123 19.52 -14.92 -30.37
CA ALA A 123 19.65 -16.36 -30.61
C ALA A 123 20.66 -16.68 -31.73
N ASN A 124 20.75 -15.82 -32.75
CA ASN A 124 21.70 -15.99 -33.86
C ASN A 124 23.15 -15.61 -33.49
N LEU A 125 23.36 -14.70 -32.53
CA LEU A 125 24.70 -14.29 -32.09
C LEU A 125 25.39 -15.32 -31.19
N THR A 126 24.64 -16.17 -30.49
CA THR A 126 25.21 -17.22 -29.61
C THR A 126 25.72 -18.46 -30.36
N ASN A 127 25.44 -18.60 -31.66
CA ASN A 127 25.83 -19.77 -32.46
C ASN A 127 27.20 -19.67 -33.15
N MET A 128 27.94 -18.57 -32.98
CA MET A 128 29.25 -18.39 -33.63
C MET A 128 30.47 -18.88 -32.81
N GLY A 129 30.26 -19.51 -31.65
CA GLY A 129 31.36 -20.02 -30.82
C GLY A 129 31.06 -21.37 -30.18
N GLY A 130 31.51 -22.46 -30.80
CA GLY A 130 31.58 -23.77 -30.12
C GLY A 130 31.27 -24.99 -30.97
N ARG A 131 32.22 -25.39 -31.83
CA ARG A 131 32.31 -26.79 -32.29
C ARG A 131 32.71 -27.66 -31.09
N ARG A 132 31.75 -28.31 -30.41
CA ARG A 132 31.89 -29.64 -29.80
C ARG A 132 30.59 -30.12 -29.15
N GLN A 133 30.36 -31.42 -29.30
CA GLN A 133 29.30 -32.27 -28.72
C GLN A 133 27.88 -32.14 -29.32
N VAL A 134 27.74 -32.84 -30.44
CA VAL A 134 26.48 -33.39 -30.94
C VAL A 134 26.28 -34.72 -30.22
N HIS A 135 25.36 -34.81 -29.26
CA HIS A 135 24.51 -35.98 -28.94
C HIS A 135 23.66 -35.60 -27.71
N GLY A 136 22.50 -34.97 -27.97
CA GLY A 136 21.58 -34.49 -26.94
C GLY A 136 20.63 -33.36 -27.39
N LYS A 137 20.95 -32.67 -28.50
CA LYS A 137 20.25 -31.44 -28.94
C LYS A 137 18.88 -31.65 -29.63
N LYS A 138 18.46 -32.88 -29.96
CA LYS A 138 17.22 -33.07 -30.75
C LYS A 138 15.92 -32.71 -29.99
N LYS A 139 15.85 -32.89 -28.67
CA LYS A 139 14.64 -32.51 -27.91
C LYS A 139 14.55 -31.00 -27.61
N LYS A 140 15.68 -30.32 -27.49
CA LYS A 140 15.74 -28.89 -27.18
C LYS A 140 15.56 -28.01 -28.43
N ALA A 141 16.07 -28.46 -29.57
CA ALA A 141 15.86 -27.80 -30.86
C ALA A 141 14.37 -27.77 -31.26
N VAL A 142 13.61 -28.84 -30.98
CA VAL A 142 12.17 -28.91 -31.29
C VAL A 142 11.35 -27.94 -30.42
N THR A 143 11.71 -27.78 -29.13
CA THR A 143 11.03 -26.79 -28.26
C THR A 143 11.39 -25.35 -28.61
N ASP A 144 12.63 -25.10 -29.04
CA ASP A 144 13.08 -23.77 -29.46
C ASP A 144 12.51 -23.39 -30.85
N GLU A 145 12.39 -24.35 -31.78
CA GLU A 145 11.68 -24.16 -33.07
C GLU A 145 10.17 -23.96 -32.87
N MET A 146 9.52 -24.72 -31.97
CA MET A 146 8.12 -24.48 -31.62
C MET A 146 7.92 -23.10 -30.99
N ARG A 147 8.80 -22.67 -30.08
CA ARG A 147 8.76 -21.31 -29.50
C ARG A 147 9.01 -20.21 -30.54
N ALA A 148 9.92 -20.43 -31.48
CA ALA A 148 10.16 -19.51 -32.59
C ALA A 148 8.96 -19.43 -33.55
N GLY A 149 8.30 -20.54 -33.82
CA GLY A 149 7.06 -20.61 -34.61
C GLY A 149 5.89 -19.88 -33.94
N LEU A 150 5.69 -20.09 -32.63
CA LEU A 150 4.68 -19.40 -31.81
C LEU A 150 4.95 -17.88 -31.73
N SER A 151 6.21 -17.46 -31.67
CA SER A 151 6.60 -16.05 -31.68
C SER A 151 6.28 -15.35 -33.01
N LEU A 152 6.41 -16.06 -34.14
CA LEU A 152 6.09 -15.50 -35.46
C LEU A 152 4.58 -15.34 -35.68
N THR A 153 3.78 -16.35 -35.32
CA THR A 153 2.31 -16.29 -35.42
C THR A 153 1.74 -15.18 -34.55
N PHE A 154 2.24 -15.07 -33.31
CA PHE A 154 1.93 -13.97 -32.42
C PHE A 154 2.27 -12.62 -33.06
N SER A 155 3.51 -12.46 -33.54
CA SER A 155 3.97 -11.20 -34.15
C SER A 155 3.13 -10.79 -35.36
N GLN A 156 2.73 -11.75 -36.20
CA GLN A 156 1.87 -11.48 -37.36
C GLN A 156 0.47 -11.02 -36.94
N ARG A 157 -0.14 -11.67 -35.94
CA ARG A 157 -1.45 -11.27 -35.40
C ARG A 157 -1.38 -9.91 -34.72
N ALA A 158 -0.36 -9.68 -33.90
CA ALA A 158 -0.08 -8.40 -33.26
C ALA A 158 0.08 -7.26 -34.28
N ILE A 159 0.85 -7.47 -35.36
CA ILE A 159 0.99 -6.49 -36.45
C ILE A 159 -0.35 -6.26 -37.14
N ARG A 160 -1.18 -7.29 -37.36
CA ARG A 160 -2.51 -7.15 -37.96
C ARG A 160 -3.43 -6.31 -37.07
N ILE A 161 -3.42 -6.56 -35.75
CA ILE A 161 -4.14 -5.78 -34.74
C ILE A 161 -3.73 -4.31 -34.82
N ILE A 162 -2.42 -4.03 -34.75
CA ILE A 162 -1.88 -2.66 -34.85
C ILE A 162 -2.24 -2.01 -36.19
N GLY A 163 -2.20 -2.78 -37.29
CA GLY A 163 -2.62 -2.31 -38.61
C GLY A 163 -4.08 -1.91 -38.66
N LYS A 164 -4.98 -2.74 -38.11
CA LYS A 164 -6.42 -2.46 -38.01
C LYS A 164 -6.70 -1.22 -37.16
N THR A 165 -5.97 -1.02 -36.07
CA THR A 165 -6.17 0.11 -35.14
C THR A 165 -5.33 1.35 -35.44
N SER A 166 -4.44 1.30 -36.44
CA SER A 166 -3.47 2.36 -36.75
C SER A 166 -4.07 3.76 -36.89
N HIS A 167 -5.26 3.87 -37.48
CA HIS A 167 -6.00 5.11 -37.65
C HIS A 167 -6.49 5.73 -36.31
N LEU A 168 -6.58 4.94 -35.25
CA LEU A 168 -7.01 5.34 -33.90
C LEU A 168 -5.82 5.70 -32.99
N LEU A 169 -4.62 5.22 -33.32
CA LEU A 169 -3.41 5.32 -32.51
C LEU A 169 -2.56 6.57 -32.83
N TRP A 170 -2.78 7.23 -33.97
CA TRP A 170 -1.92 8.30 -34.50
C TRP A 170 -2.20 9.71 -33.92
N SER A 171 -2.55 9.82 -32.64
CA SER A 171 -2.52 11.13 -31.96
C SER A 171 -1.35 11.18 -30.99
N ASN A 172 -0.43 12.11 -31.22
CA ASN A 172 0.75 12.44 -30.43
C ASN A 172 0.46 12.47 -28.91
N SER A 173 0.58 11.34 -28.22
CA SER A 173 0.78 11.32 -26.78
C SER A 173 2.26 11.10 -26.53
N GLN A 174 2.99 12.19 -26.28
CA GLN A 174 4.22 12.12 -25.51
C GLN A 174 3.84 11.50 -24.16
N HIS A 175 3.99 10.19 -24.02
CA HIS A 175 3.62 9.51 -22.79
C HIS A 175 4.67 9.82 -21.71
N PRO A 176 4.23 10.15 -20.49
CA PRO A 176 5.15 10.39 -19.38
C PRO A 176 6.06 9.18 -19.10
N ASP A 177 5.63 7.94 -19.30
CA ASP A 177 6.47 6.76 -18.95
C ASP A 177 7.75 6.62 -19.79
N ARG A 178 7.71 6.92 -21.09
CA ARG A 178 8.95 6.99 -21.88
C ARG A 178 9.80 8.17 -21.44
N GLN A 179 9.17 9.26 -20.98
CA GLN A 179 9.90 10.37 -20.37
C GLN A 179 10.49 10.00 -19.01
N VAL A 180 9.87 9.14 -18.19
CA VAL A 180 10.36 8.67 -16.87
C VAL A 180 11.65 7.88 -17.03
N HIS A 181 11.75 6.99 -18.03
CA HIS A 181 13.00 6.28 -18.33
C HIS A 181 14.08 7.17 -18.96
N THR A 182 13.69 8.33 -19.51
CA THR A 182 14.61 9.38 -19.96
C THR A 182 14.67 10.57 -19.00
N VAL A 183 14.14 10.48 -17.77
CA VAL A 183 14.42 11.48 -16.76
C VAL A 183 15.91 11.34 -16.58
N ASN A 184 16.64 12.36 -17.02
CA ASN A 184 18.09 12.39 -17.05
C ASN A 184 18.62 11.99 -15.67
N HIS A 185 18.87 10.70 -15.46
CA HIS A 185 19.66 10.14 -14.36
C HIS A 185 21.06 10.80 -14.35
N SER A 186 21.39 11.47 -15.45
CA SER A 186 22.64 12.12 -15.79
C SER A 186 22.51 13.63 -16.06
N ALA A 187 21.74 14.39 -15.27
CA ALA A 187 22.07 15.81 -15.16
C ALA A 187 23.40 15.98 -14.40
N LEU A 188 24.50 15.60 -15.06
CA LEU A 188 25.85 16.17 -15.01
C LEU A 188 26.82 15.87 -13.85
N LEU A 189 26.63 14.87 -12.97
CA LEU A 189 27.44 14.85 -11.74
C LEU A 189 28.58 13.82 -11.59
N ARG A 190 28.81 12.88 -12.52
CA ARG A 190 29.96 11.94 -12.46
C ARG A 190 30.19 11.37 -11.05
N ILE A 191 29.15 10.79 -10.48
CA ILE A 191 29.09 10.51 -9.05
C ILE A 191 29.78 9.19 -8.74
N ILE A 192 29.42 8.10 -9.45
CA ILE A 192 30.13 6.83 -9.29
C ILE A 192 31.25 6.79 -10.32
N THR A 193 32.48 6.96 -9.85
CA THR A 193 33.67 6.90 -10.69
C THR A 193 34.51 5.66 -10.38
N LEU A 194 34.88 4.94 -11.43
CA LEU A 194 35.84 3.85 -11.32
C LEU A 194 37.22 4.39 -11.71
N LYS A 195 38.13 4.44 -10.73
CA LYS A 195 39.50 4.91 -10.92
C LYS A 195 40.26 3.92 -11.78
N ALA A 196 40.37 4.20 -13.07
CA ALA A 196 40.99 3.34 -14.06
C ALA A 196 42.50 3.63 -14.24
N GLY A 197 43.27 3.66 -13.14
CA GLY A 197 44.73 3.84 -13.19
C GLY A 197 45.16 5.09 -14.00
N PRO A 198 46.04 4.98 -15.01
CA PRO A 198 46.47 6.12 -15.83
C PRO A 198 45.39 6.63 -16.82
N MET A 199 44.24 5.96 -16.93
CA MET A 199 43.12 6.43 -17.74
C MET A 199 42.16 7.28 -16.91
N LYS A 200 41.48 8.21 -17.59
CA LYS A 200 40.47 9.11 -17.00
C LYS A 200 39.36 8.30 -16.33
N ASP A 201 38.89 8.78 -15.18
CA ASP A 201 37.83 8.15 -14.39
C ASP A 201 36.60 7.80 -15.23
N LEU A 202 36.15 6.54 -15.11
CA LEU A 202 34.97 6.04 -15.81
C LEU A 202 33.72 6.33 -14.98
N CYS A 203 32.80 7.11 -15.52
CA CYS A 203 31.53 7.44 -14.87
C CYS A 203 30.49 6.35 -15.15
N LEU A 204 30.01 5.68 -14.08
CA LEU A 204 29.04 4.59 -14.17
C LEU A 204 27.57 5.05 -14.13
N ASP A 205 27.30 6.31 -13.84
CA ASP A 205 25.94 6.86 -13.76
C ASP A 205 25.13 6.62 -15.05
N LYS A 206 25.81 6.65 -16.20
CA LYS A 206 25.19 6.47 -17.53
C LYS A 206 24.72 5.05 -17.81
N ILE A 207 25.28 4.05 -17.13
CA ILE A 207 24.93 2.65 -17.33
C ILE A 207 23.93 2.14 -16.28
N ALA A 208 23.78 2.86 -15.16
CA ALA A 208 22.93 2.44 -14.04
C ALA A 208 21.47 2.23 -14.46
N SER A 209 20.88 3.17 -15.21
CA SER A 209 19.50 3.05 -15.70
C SER A 209 19.31 1.83 -16.59
N ARG A 210 20.24 1.60 -17.52
CA ARG A 210 20.19 0.45 -18.42
C ARG A 210 20.37 -0.86 -17.67
N ILE A 211 21.21 -0.89 -16.63
CA ILE A 211 21.35 -2.06 -15.78
C ILE A 211 20.03 -2.36 -15.09
N SER A 212 19.38 -1.37 -14.46
CA SER A 212 18.08 -1.55 -13.81
C SER A 212 17.00 -2.07 -14.78
N GLU A 213 16.92 -1.51 -16.00
CA GLU A 213 16.01 -1.99 -17.04
C GLU A 213 16.25 -3.46 -17.40
N VAL A 214 17.51 -3.83 -17.66
CA VAL A 214 17.86 -5.20 -18.06
C VAL A 214 17.56 -6.21 -16.95
N VAL A 215 17.76 -5.86 -15.67
CA VAL A 215 17.40 -6.76 -14.56
C VAL A 215 15.89 -6.94 -14.47
N ALA A 216 15.10 -5.88 -14.69
CA ALA A 216 13.65 -5.92 -14.61
C ALA A 216 13.01 -6.67 -15.79
N GLU A 217 13.51 -6.46 -17.02
CA GLU A 217 12.80 -6.86 -18.25
C GLU A 217 13.38 -8.08 -18.96
N SER A 218 14.63 -8.47 -18.69
CA SER A 218 15.27 -9.55 -19.44
C SER A 218 14.57 -10.89 -19.22
N SER A 219 14.20 -11.58 -20.29
CA SER A 219 13.61 -12.93 -20.22
C SER A 219 14.64 -14.04 -19.97
N VAL A 220 15.94 -13.73 -20.01
CA VAL A 220 17.03 -14.70 -19.85
C VAL A 220 17.52 -14.68 -18.40
N PRO A 221 17.26 -15.73 -17.59
CA PRO A 221 17.58 -15.71 -16.15
C PRO A 221 19.05 -15.44 -15.85
N LYS A 222 19.97 -16.01 -16.65
CA LYS A 222 21.41 -15.77 -16.48
C LYS A 222 21.80 -14.31 -16.68
N VAL A 223 21.21 -13.63 -17.67
CA VAL A 223 21.47 -12.21 -17.93
C VAL A 223 20.91 -11.38 -16.78
N ARG A 224 19.67 -11.65 -16.35
CA ARG A 224 19.07 -10.96 -15.19
C ARG A 224 19.96 -11.05 -13.96
N VAL A 225 20.45 -12.25 -13.63
CA VAL A 225 21.32 -12.49 -12.46
C VAL A 225 22.64 -11.73 -12.60
N SER A 226 23.32 -11.79 -13.75
CA SER A 226 24.56 -11.03 -13.94
C SER A 226 24.37 -9.53 -13.82
N PHE A 227 23.29 -8.98 -14.37
CA PHE A 227 22.98 -7.56 -14.22
C PHE A 227 22.52 -7.20 -12.80
N ALA A 228 21.88 -8.13 -12.08
CA ALA A 228 21.54 -7.96 -10.66
C ALA A 228 22.82 -7.87 -9.81
N GLU A 229 23.81 -8.72 -10.08
CA GLU A 229 25.13 -8.62 -9.45
C GLU A 229 25.81 -7.28 -9.77
N CYS A 230 25.75 -6.80 -11.02
CA CYS A 230 26.25 -5.48 -11.38
C CYS A 230 25.54 -4.35 -10.61
N LEU A 231 24.21 -4.40 -10.49
CA LEU A 231 23.43 -3.41 -9.75
C LEU A 231 23.76 -3.43 -8.24
N HIS A 232 23.94 -4.62 -7.68
CA HIS A 232 24.43 -4.80 -6.32
C HIS A 232 25.78 -4.10 -6.13
N THR A 233 26.76 -4.36 -7.01
CA THR A 233 28.07 -3.69 -6.96
C THR A 233 27.97 -2.17 -7.09
N LEU A 234 27.13 -1.66 -8.00
CA LEU A 234 26.91 -0.21 -8.14
C LEU A 234 26.34 0.40 -6.86
N THR A 235 25.41 -0.30 -6.21
CA THR A 235 24.83 0.15 -4.93
C THR A 235 25.89 0.18 -3.83
N CYS A 236 26.73 -0.85 -3.73
CA CYS A 236 27.85 -0.87 -2.78
C CYS A 236 28.86 0.26 -3.04
N LEU A 237 29.16 0.58 -4.30
CA LEU A 237 30.02 1.72 -4.65
C LEU A 237 29.38 3.04 -4.22
N ALA A 238 28.09 3.24 -4.49
CA ALA A 238 27.37 4.45 -4.05
C ALA A 238 27.39 4.61 -2.52
N ILE A 239 27.24 3.51 -1.77
CA ILE A 239 27.36 3.51 -0.30
C ILE A 239 28.78 3.90 0.13
N GLY A 240 29.81 3.40 -0.57
CA GLY A 240 31.21 3.75 -0.34
C GLY A 240 31.46 5.25 -0.46
N GLU A 241 30.91 5.87 -1.51
CA GLU A 241 30.97 7.33 -1.71
C GLU A 241 30.18 8.09 -0.63
N LEU A 242 28.99 7.61 -0.26
CA LEU A 242 28.17 8.21 0.81
C LEU A 242 28.82 8.16 2.19
N LYS A 243 29.68 7.17 2.48
CA LYS A 243 30.39 7.08 3.76
C LYS A 243 31.32 8.28 4.00
N GLY A 244 31.83 8.86 2.92
CA GLY A 244 32.64 10.09 2.93
C GLY A 244 31.84 11.36 3.23
N TRP A 245 30.51 11.29 3.23
CA TRP A 245 29.66 12.44 3.51
C TRP A 245 29.83 12.91 4.97
N GLN A 246 30.16 14.19 5.11
CA GLN A 246 30.12 14.96 6.34
C GLN A 246 29.18 16.15 6.09
N GLU A 247 28.18 16.33 6.96
CA GLU A 247 27.42 17.60 7.02
C GLU A 247 28.38 18.65 7.62
N GLU A 248 29.08 19.39 6.76
CA GLU A 248 29.88 20.56 7.16
C GLU A 248 29.02 21.82 7.11
N ASP A 249 29.21 22.70 8.10
CA ASP A 249 28.45 23.94 8.27
C ASP A 249 28.74 25.00 7.18
N ILE A 250 27.65 25.57 6.68
CA ILE A 250 27.39 26.90 6.07
C ILE A 250 28.56 27.77 5.56
N ASP A 251 29.41 27.24 4.66
CA ASP A 251 30.22 28.07 3.74
C ASP A 251 29.74 27.96 2.28
N GLU A 252 30.07 28.93 1.41
CA GLU A 252 29.69 28.91 -0.02
C GLU A 252 30.27 27.69 -0.78
N GLU A 253 31.41 27.16 -0.33
CA GLU A 253 32.00 25.93 -0.83
C GLU A 253 31.23 24.69 -0.33
N ALA A 254 30.67 24.77 0.88
CA ALA A 254 29.71 23.80 1.43
C ALA A 254 28.37 23.80 0.66
N GLN A 255 27.95 24.91 0.05
CA GLN A 255 26.75 24.93 -0.80
C GLN A 255 26.94 24.16 -2.11
N ARG A 256 28.13 24.25 -2.73
CA ARG A 256 28.45 23.45 -3.93
C ARG A 256 28.62 21.98 -3.59
N SER A 257 29.31 21.65 -2.50
CA SER A 257 29.42 20.26 -2.03
C SER A 257 28.05 19.69 -1.66
N ASN A 258 27.18 20.48 -1.01
CA ASN A 258 25.80 20.07 -0.70
C ASN A 258 24.95 19.77 -1.94
N LYS A 259 25.15 20.48 -3.06
CA LYS A 259 24.45 20.14 -4.31
C LYS A 259 24.89 18.80 -4.88
N VAL A 260 26.19 18.50 -4.85
CA VAL A 260 26.75 17.20 -5.29
C VAL A 260 26.31 16.08 -4.35
N ASN A 261 26.39 16.30 -3.03
CA ASN A 261 25.97 15.35 -2.02
C ASN A 261 24.47 15.03 -2.10
N LYS A 262 23.62 16.06 -2.32
CA LYS A 262 22.19 15.85 -2.55
C LYS A 262 21.91 15.04 -3.80
N ALA A 263 22.69 15.24 -4.86
CA ALA A 263 22.55 14.44 -6.07
C ALA A 263 23.01 12.98 -5.88
N LEU A 264 24.09 12.75 -5.12
CA LEU A 264 24.54 11.42 -4.72
C LEU A 264 23.47 10.73 -3.88
N LEU A 265 22.87 11.43 -2.93
CA LEU A 265 21.76 10.91 -2.12
C LEU A 265 20.55 10.55 -2.98
N ASN A 266 20.13 11.41 -3.90
CA ASN A 266 19.03 11.13 -4.82
C ASN A 266 19.32 9.93 -5.73
N MET A 267 20.55 9.84 -6.25
CA MET A 267 20.98 8.72 -7.10
C MET A 267 21.00 7.40 -6.32
N PHE A 268 21.55 7.42 -5.10
CA PHE A 268 21.46 6.29 -4.18
C PHE A 268 20.01 5.93 -3.89
N GLY A 269 19.13 6.93 -3.73
CA GLY A 269 17.72 6.70 -3.51
C GLY A 269 17.04 5.95 -4.66
N VAL A 270 17.35 6.33 -5.91
CA VAL A 270 16.88 5.61 -7.11
C VAL A 270 17.41 4.18 -7.15
N LEU A 271 18.71 3.97 -6.89
CA LEU A 271 19.30 2.64 -6.83
C LEU A 271 18.65 1.79 -5.73
N TYR A 272 18.44 2.38 -4.55
CA TYR A 272 17.82 1.72 -3.42
C TYR A 272 16.36 1.33 -3.71
N GLY A 273 15.61 2.18 -4.40
CA GLY A 273 14.26 1.82 -4.87
C GLY A 273 14.26 0.59 -5.78
N GLN A 274 15.30 0.40 -6.61
CA GLN A 274 15.46 -0.82 -7.42
C GLN A 274 15.85 -2.03 -6.55
N VAL A 275 16.73 -1.84 -5.57
CA VAL A 275 17.06 -2.89 -4.59
C VAL A 275 15.81 -3.39 -3.86
N LEU A 276 14.93 -2.48 -3.42
CA LEU A 276 13.67 -2.85 -2.78
C LEU A 276 12.78 -3.70 -3.69
N LYS A 277 12.58 -3.28 -4.95
CA LYS A 277 11.82 -4.05 -5.96
C LYS A 277 12.39 -5.44 -6.15
N LEU A 278 13.72 -5.54 -6.30
CA LEU A 278 14.39 -6.81 -6.55
C LEU A 278 14.47 -7.70 -5.30
N SER A 279 14.33 -7.13 -4.10
CA SER A 279 14.18 -7.90 -2.85
C SER A 279 12.84 -8.65 -2.76
N ALA A 280 11.87 -8.27 -3.60
CA ALA A 280 10.59 -8.94 -3.79
C ALA A 280 10.51 -9.70 -5.13
N ASP A 281 11.64 -9.90 -5.84
CA ASP A 281 11.65 -10.57 -7.14
C ASP A 281 11.21 -12.03 -7.06
N VAL A 282 10.56 -12.52 -8.11
CA VAL A 282 10.12 -13.92 -8.25
C VAL A 282 11.33 -14.88 -8.31
N THR A 283 12.46 -14.41 -8.84
CA THR A 283 13.70 -15.18 -8.95
C THR A 283 14.39 -15.28 -7.60
N LYS A 284 14.37 -16.48 -6.99
CA LYS A 284 14.95 -16.74 -5.67
C LYS A 284 16.38 -16.25 -5.48
N GLN A 285 17.24 -16.39 -6.49
CA GLN A 285 18.64 -15.95 -6.41
C GLN A 285 18.76 -14.42 -6.32
N ILE A 286 18.01 -13.70 -7.16
CA ILE A 286 17.97 -12.23 -7.14
C ILE A 286 17.39 -11.75 -5.81
N LYS A 287 16.26 -12.33 -5.39
CA LYS A 287 15.62 -12.06 -4.10
C LYS A 287 16.59 -12.26 -2.93
N ALA A 288 17.37 -13.34 -2.91
CA ALA A 288 18.34 -13.62 -1.85
C ALA A 288 19.46 -12.56 -1.78
N ILE A 289 20.05 -12.19 -2.92
CA ILE A 289 21.11 -11.18 -2.99
C ILE A 289 20.62 -9.84 -2.43
N PHE A 290 19.47 -9.37 -2.89
CA PHE A 290 18.97 -8.05 -2.49
C PHE A 290 18.32 -8.02 -1.10
N ASN A 291 17.81 -9.15 -0.60
CA ASN A 291 17.41 -9.25 0.81
C ASN A 291 18.62 -9.10 1.73
N SER A 292 19.72 -9.79 1.43
CA SER A 292 20.97 -9.67 2.20
C SER A 292 21.50 -8.24 2.16
N LEU A 293 21.53 -7.63 0.97
CA LEU A 293 22.01 -6.25 0.81
C LEU A 293 21.13 -5.25 1.59
N ASN A 294 19.81 -5.39 1.56
CA ASN A 294 18.91 -4.51 2.31
C ASN A 294 19.16 -4.58 3.81
N GLU A 295 19.35 -5.78 4.35
CA GLU A 295 19.67 -5.97 5.76
C GLU A 295 21.01 -5.30 6.14
N GLU A 296 22.03 -5.47 5.30
CA GLU A 296 23.33 -4.82 5.48
C GLU A 296 23.25 -3.29 5.43
N ILE A 297 22.48 -2.73 4.48
CA ILE A 297 22.25 -1.28 4.36
C ILE A 297 21.57 -0.75 5.63
N ILE A 298 20.51 -1.39 6.11
CA ILE A 298 19.82 -0.97 7.32
C ILE A 298 20.74 -1.07 8.54
N ASN A 299 21.52 -2.15 8.66
CA ASN A 299 22.48 -2.31 9.74
C ASN A 299 23.54 -1.20 9.73
N TRP A 300 24.04 -0.84 8.54
CA TRP A 300 25.00 0.23 8.33
C TRP A 300 24.41 1.61 8.68
N LEU A 301 23.26 1.97 8.12
CA LEU A 301 22.59 3.25 8.36
C LEU A 301 22.28 3.48 9.83
N THR A 302 21.82 2.43 10.52
CA THR A 302 21.48 2.53 11.93
C THR A 302 22.71 2.47 12.85
N HIS A 303 23.90 2.05 12.38
CA HIS A 303 25.12 1.95 13.21
C HIS A 303 25.59 3.31 13.72
N ASP A 304 25.65 4.29 12.84
CA ASP A 304 25.96 5.69 13.19
C ASP A 304 24.79 6.58 12.75
N HIS A 305 23.63 6.35 13.37
CA HIS A 305 22.38 7.02 13.00
C HIS A 305 22.45 8.54 13.15
N ARG A 306 23.34 9.07 14.00
CA ARG A 306 23.55 10.53 14.12
C ARG A 306 24.21 11.09 12.88
N LYS A 307 25.30 10.45 12.42
CA LYS A 307 26.00 10.84 11.19
C LYS A 307 25.12 10.67 9.94
N PHE A 308 24.30 9.61 9.91
CA PHE A 308 23.50 9.27 8.74
C PHE A 308 22.03 9.71 8.84
N LYS A 309 21.68 10.68 9.70
CA LYS A 309 20.29 11.11 9.94
C LYS A 309 19.54 11.43 8.64
N SER A 310 20.11 12.26 7.78
CA SER A 310 19.51 12.68 6.51
C SER A 310 19.39 11.53 5.49
N ILE A 311 20.38 10.63 5.39
CA ILE A 311 20.25 9.40 4.58
C ILE A 311 19.17 8.49 5.15
N CYS A 312 19.13 8.30 6.47
CA CYS A 312 18.14 7.43 7.13
C CYS A 312 16.72 7.89 6.81
N VAL A 313 16.47 9.19 6.93
CA VAL A 313 15.18 9.80 6.60
C VAL A 313 14.84 9.63 5.13
N HIS A 314 15.79 9.89 4.22
CA HIS A 314 15.57 9.73 2.79
C HIS A 314 15.27 8.29 2.39
N ILE A 315 16.01 7.33 2.96
CA ILE A 315 15.83 5.90 2.70
C ILE A 315 14.51 5.40 3.25
N PHE A 316 14.10 5.86 4.43
CA PHE A 316 12.79 5.55 4.98
C PHE A 316 11.67 6.02 4.06
N ASP A 317 11.78 7.22 3.49
CA ASP A 317 10.81 7.75 2.52
C ASP A 317 10.71 6.87 1.26
N ILE A 318 11.84 6.41 0.74
CA ILE A 318 11.85 5.50 -0.41
C ILE A 318 11.21 4.16 -0.09
N ILE A 319 11.44 3.62 1.12
CA ILE A 319 10.77 2.40 1.58
C ILE A 319 9.25 2.60 1.56
N ILE A 320 8.76 3.74 2.05
CA ILE A 320 7.33 4.07 2.07
C ILE A 320 6.77 4.20 0.65
N GLU A 321 7.47 4.94 -0.21
CA GLU A 321 7.07 5.16 -1.61
C GLU A 321 6.98 3.84 -2.38
N GLU A 322 7.96 2.94 -2.22
CA GLU A 322 7.97 1.64 -2.91
C GLU A 322 7.07 0.60 -2.25
N SER A 323 6.73 0.73 -0.96
CA SER A 323 5.75 -0.12 -0.28
C SER A 323 4.34 0.03 -0.83
N SER A 324 4.01 1.20 -1.39
CA SER A 324 2.73 1.39 -2.09
C SER A 324 2.57 0.50 -3.33
N LYS A 325 3.68 -0.07 -3.85
CA LYS A 325 3.73 -0.87 -5.08
C LYS A 325 4.09 -2.34 -4.84
N ALA A 326 4.72 -2.68 -3.71
CA ALA A 326 5.18 -4.03 -3.40
C ALA A 326 4.88 -4.41 -1.94
N SER A 327 4.22 -5.57 -1.73
CA SER A 327 3.68 -5.99 -0.43
C SER A 327 4.71 -6.20 0.67
N ASP A 328 5.93 -6.60 0.32
CA ASP A 328 6.93 -7.10 1.27
C ASP A 328 7.89 -6.00 1.76
N THR A 329 7.79 -4.79 1.21
CA THR A 329 8.68 -3.65 1.50
C THR A 329 8.52 -3.05 2.91
N PRO A 330 7.31 -2.97 3.52
CA PRO A 330 7.12 -2.38 4.86
C PRO A 330 7.98 -3.01 5.97
N ARG A 331 8.39 -4.29 5.81
CA ARG A 331 9.25 -4.97 6.79
C ARG A 331 10.60 -4.29 6.96
N TRP A 332 11.11 -3.64 5.91
CA TRP A 332 12.40 -2.95 5.95
C TRP A 332 12.32 -1.64 6.75
N ALA A 333 11.19 -0.93 6.68
CA ALA A 333 10.93 0.21 7.54
C ALA A 333 10.84 -0.23 9.01
N CYS A 334 10.16 -1.35 9.28
CA CYS A 334 10.08 -1.91 10.63
C CYS A 334 11.47 -2.31 11.17
N ALA A 335 12.24 -3.09 10.40
CA ALA A 335 13.59 -3.50 10.77
C ALA A 335 14.50 -2.30 11.07
N MET A 336 14.35 -1.19 10.33
CA MET A 336 15.09 0.03 10.60
C MET A 336 14.70 0.67 11.95
N LEU A 337 13.41 0.73 12.27
CA LEU A 337 12.92 1.24 13.56
C LEU A 337 13.39 0.36 14.72
N GLU A 338 13.29 -0.96 14.59
CA GLU A 338 13.77 -1.94 15.59
C GLU A 338 15.25 -1.74 15.90
N LYS A 339 16.09 -1.64 14.87
CA LYS A 339 17.55 -1.44 15.05
C LYS A 339 17.88 -0.10 15.71
N LEU A 340 17.11 0.96 15.41
CA LEU A 340 17.28 2.26 16.06
C LEU A 340 16.86 2.22 17.53
N LEU A 341 15.77 1.49 17.84
CA LEU A 341 15.33 1.26 19.22
C LEU A 341 16.41 0.55 20.03
N SER A 342 16.92 -0.59 19.55
CA SER A 342 17.94 -1.36 20.27
C SER A 342 19.25 -0.58 20.52
N LYS A 343 19.59 0.39 19.67
CA LYS A 343 20.79 1.22 19.84
C LYS A 343 20.60 2.42 20.77
N ASN A 344 19.40 3.01 20.78
CA ASN A 344 19.09 4.14 21.66
C ASN A 344 19.11 3.74 23.15
N GLU A 345 18.85 2.48 23.48
CA GLU A 345 18.90 2.00 24.87
C GLU A 345 20.32 1.83 25.43
N VAL A 346 21.27 1.43 24.58
CA VAL A 346 22.68 1.30 24.98
C VAL A 346 23.26 2.67 25.35
N MET A 347 22.76 3.74 24.73
CA MET A 347 23.08 5.12 25.09
C MET A 347 22.12 5.65 26.16
N LYS A 348 22.22 5.15 27.40
CA LYS A 348 21.60 5.84 28.55
C LYS A 348 21.97 7.32 28.52
N PRO A 349 21.01 8.26 28.51
CA PRO A 349 21.33 9.67 28.62
C PRO A 349 21.89 9.90 30.02
N SER A 350 23.19 10.21 30.09
CA SER A 350 23.74 10.84 31.28
C SER A 350 22.93 12.10 31.54
N ARG A 351 22.36 12.20 32.75
CA ARG A 351 21.41 13.25 33.18
C ARG A 351 21.94 14.70 33.01
N SER A 352 23.22 14.89 32.70
CA SER A 352 23.84 16.21 32.50
C SER A 352 23.73 16.79 31.09
N ARG A 353 23.12 16.09 30.12
CA ARG A 353 23.09 16.55 28.71
C ARG A 353 21.71 16.93 28.14
N ARG A 354 20.67 16.92 28.96
CA ARG A 354 19.29 17.26 28.52
C ARG A 354 19.04 18.76 28.33
N GLU A 355 19.92 19.64 28.82
CA GLU A 355 19.63 21.09 28.89
C GLU A 355 20.34 21.96 27.84
N GLU A 356 21.30 21.44 27.05
CA GLU A 356 22.06 22.28 26.09
C GLU A 356 21.74 22.05 24.61
N THR A 357 20.91 21.08 24.24
CA THR A 357 20.43 20.94 22.84
C THR A 357 18.91 21.03 22.81
N GLY A 358 18.40 22.25 22.67
CA GLY A 358 17.00 22.45 22.31
C GLY A 358 16.65 21.71 21.02
N LEU A 359 15.46 21.12 20.98
CA LEU A 359 14.71 20.77 19.76
C LEU A 359 15.25 19.71 18.78
N ASP A 360 16.37 19.02 19.03
CA ASP A 360 16.83 18.02 18.05
C ASP A 360 16.26 16.62 18.33
N GLY A 361 15.06 16.37 17.79
CA GLY A 361 14.44 15.04 17.77
C GLY A 361 15.37 14.05 17.08
N GLY A 362 15.83 13.04 17.83
CA GLY A 362 16.67 11.96 17.29
C GLY A 362 16.02 11.26 16.09
N VAL A 363 16.82 10.57 15.26
CA VAL A 363 16.36 9.91 14.02
C VAL A 363 15.08 9.10 14.24
N LEU A 364 15.03 8.31 15.32
CA LEU A 364 13.86 7.50 15.66
C LEU A 364 12.57 8.34 15.80
N SER A 365 12.63 9.49 16.47
CA SER A 365 11.46 10.38 16.62
C SER A 365 11.00 10.93 15.26
N VAL A 366 11.95 11.30 14.39
CA VAL A 366 11.63 11.76 13.03
C VAL A 366 10.94 10.67 12.21
N LEU A 367 11.47 9.44 12.25
CA LEU A 367 10.89 8.32 11.49
C LEU A 367 9.51 7.92 12.04
N ILE A 368 9.31 7.92 13.35
CA ILE A 368 8.00 7.65 13.97
C ILE A 368 6.98 8.74 13.64
N ASN A 369 7.39 10.01 13.61
CA ASN A 369 6.51 11.09 13.15
C ASN A 369 6.09 10.93 11.69
N ARG A 370 6.96 10.38 10.82
CA ARG A 370 6.58 10.02 9.46
C ARG A 370 5.55 8.89 9.43
N VAL A 371 5.70 7.88 10.28
CA VAL A 371 4.69 6.81 10.43
C VAL A 371 3.32 7.41 10.82
N TYR A 372 3.28 8.38 11.74
CA TYR A 372 2.04 9.09 12.07
C TYR A 372 1.40 9.79 10.86
N GLY A 373 2.22 10.47 10.05
CA GLY A 373 1.75 11.13 8.83
C GLY A 373 1.16 10.13 7.82
N ILE A 374 1.79 8.96 7.67
CA ILE A 374 1.36 7.93 6.71
C ILE A 374 0.06 7.26 7.15
N LEU A 375 -0.10 6.98 8.45
CA LEU A 375 -1.34 6.42 9.00
C LEU A 375 -2.54 7.33 8.77
N THR A 376 -2.31 8.64 8.72
CA THR A 376 -3.36 9.67 8.56
C THR A 376 -3.47 10.20 7.12
N HIS A 377 -2.67 9.65 6.20
CA HIS A 377 -2.61 10.12 4.83
C HIS A 377 -3.92 9.84 4.07
N PRO A 378 -4.37 10.71 3.14
CA PRO A 378 -5.60 10.47 2.36
C PRO A 378 -5.52 9.32 1.36
N ASP A 379 -4.32 8.93 0.92
CA ASP A 379 -4.10 7.77 0.05
C ASP A 379 -4.20 6.42 0.81
N ALA A 380 -4.97 5.49 0.25
CA ALA A 380 -5.23 4.16 0.82
C ALA A 380 -3.96 3.30 0.90
N SER A 381 -3.12 3.34 -0.14
CA SER A 381 -1.89 2.54 -0.23
C SER A 381 -0.85 2.99 0.80
N GLN A 382 -0.75 4.29 1.04
CA GLN A 382 0.07 4.82 2.13
C GLN A 382 -0.47 4.37 3.50
N ARG A 383 -1.78 4.49 3.77
CA ARG A 383 -2.34 4.03 5.04
C ARG A 383 -2.10 2.54 5.29
N LEU A 384 -2.30 1.69 4.27
CA LEU A 384 -1.99 0.27 4.32
C LEU A 384 -0.52 0.01 4.69
N THR A 385 0.40 0.76 4.07
CA THR A 385 1.84 0.72 4.38
C THR A 385 2.10 1.08 5.85
N GLY A 386 1.55 2.20 6.31
CA GLY A 386 1.65 2.65 7.70
C GLY A 386 1.14 1.60 8.68
N SER A 387 -0.04 1.03 8.44
CA SER A 387 -0.62 -0.02 9.28
C SER A 387 0.25 -1.27 9.30
N SER A 388 0.80 -1.68 8.15
CA SER A 388 1.71 -2.82 8.06
C SER A 388 2.99 -2.62 8.89
N ILE A 389 3.58 -1.42 8.84
CA ILE A 389 4.73 -1.05 9.70
C ILE A 389 4.34 -1.14 11.18
N VAL A 390 3.20 -0.56 11.56
CA VAL A 390 2.74 -0.57 12.96
C VAL A 390 2.44 -1.98 13.47
N ILE A 391 1.83 -2.85 12.66
CA ILE A 391 1.56 -4.24 13.03
C ILE A 391 2.86 -4.97 13.38
N GLN A 392 3.87 -4.84 12.52
CA GLN A 392 5.16 -5.51 12.71
C GLN A 392 5.89 -4.94 13.93
N LEU A 393 5.94 -3.61 14.05
CA LEU A 393 6.57 -2.93 15.17
C LEU A 393 5.88 -3.26 16.49
N ALA A 394 4.55 -3.28 16.52
CA ALA A 394 3.80 -3.59 17.73
C ALA A 394 4.03 -5.03 18.18
N ARG A 395 4.15 -6.00 17.26
CA ARG A 395 4.53 -7.39 17.62
C ARG A 395 5.91 -7.43 18.25
N PHE A 396 6.90 -6.77 17.65
CA PHE A 396 8.25 -6.67 18.22
C PHE A 396 8.24 -6.04 19.62
N LEU A 397 7.48 -4.96 19.82
CA LEU A 397 7.37 -4.29 21.12
C LEU A 397 6.62 -5.13 22.16
N ILE A 398 5.62 -5.93 21.76
CA ILE A 398 4.92 -6.85 22.66
C ILE A 398 5.87 -7.95 23.15
N GLU A 399 6.75 -8.46 22.29
CA GLU A 399 7.73 -9.49 22.61
C GLU A 399 8.87 -8.97 23.52
N ASN A 400 9.28 -7.71 23.31
CA ASN A 400 10.42 -7.08 24.00
C ASN A 400 10.00 -5.93 24.94
N GLU A 401 8.80 -6.02 25.50
CA GLU A 401 8.11 -4.92 26.17
C GLU A 401 8.91 -4.29 27.33
N LYS A 402 9.60 -5.12 28.12
CA LYS A 402 10.37 -4.66 29.29
C LYS A 402 11.55 -3.78 28.91
N GLU A 403 12.11 -4.02 27.73
CA GLU A 403 13.25 -3.25 27.21
C GLU A 403 12.71 -1.89 26.77
N TYR A 404 11.77 -1.88 25.83
CA TYR A 404 11.32 -0.66 25.14
C TYR A 404 10.18 0.10 25.84
N PHE A 405 9.95 -0.15 27.12
CA PHE A 405 8.79 0.35 27.86
C PHE A 405 8.57 1.88 27.75
N ASN A 406 9.65 2.66 27.87
CA ASN A 406 9.58 4.13 27.75
C ASN A 406 9.12 4.57 26.36
N PHE A 407 9.66 3.92 25.32
CA PHE A 407 9.27 4.20 23.95
C PHE A 407 7.78 3.91 23.73
N VAL A 408 7.28 2.78 24.25
CA VAL A 408 5.87 2.44 24.12
C VAL A 408 5.00 3.47 24.87
N SER A 409 5.37 3.86 26.09
CA SER A 409 4.64 4.86 26.89
C SER A 409 4.50 6.20 26.16
N ASP A 410 5.58 6.67 25.52
CA ASP A 410 5.61 7.96 24.83
C ASP A 410 4.83 7.97 23.49
N ASN A 411 4.61 6.81 22.87
CA ASN A 411 4.15 6.73 21.48
C ASN A 411 2.83 5.96 21.28
N VAL A 412 2.40 5.08 22.20
CA VAL A 412 1.24 4.19 21.98
C VAL A 412 -0.07 4.96 21.80
N LEU A 413 -0.31 6.02 22.58
CA LEU A 413 -1.52 6.84 22.45
C LEU A 413 -1.56 7.54 21.09
N LYS A 414 -0.43 8.06 20.61
CA LYS A 414 -0.31 8.69 19.29
C LYS A 414 -0.57 7.69 18.17
N LEU A 415 0.00 6.49 18.27
CA LEU A 415 -0.23 5.42 17.30
C LEU A 415 -1.72 5.06 17.22
N ILE A 416 -2.38 4.82 18.36
CA ILE A 416 -3.82 4.52 18.37
C ILE A 416 -4.63 5.68 17.78
N THR A 417 -4.31 6.91 18.18
CA THR A 417 -4.99 8.11 17.67
C THR A 417 -4.86 8.24 16.16
N CYS A 418 -3.65 8.06 15.62
CA CYS A 418 -3.39 8.12 14.18
C CYS A 418 -4.09 6.99 13.43
N CYS A 419 -4.11 5.77 13.98
CA CYS A 419 -4.85 4.65 13.37
C CYS A 419 -6.37 4.88 13.39
N ILE A 420 -6.94 5.43 14.46
CA ILE A 420 -8.37 5.81 14.50
C ILE A 420 -8.66 6.85 13.41
N MET A 421 -7.82 7.88 13.28
CA MET A 421 -7.97 8.89 12.24
C MET A 421 -7.84 8.30 10.83
N GLY A 422 -6.86 7.41 10.60
CA GLY A 422 -6.68 6.69 9.35
C GLY A 422 -7.86 5.80 9.00
N LEU A 423 -8.44 5.12 9.99
CA LEU A 423 -9.61 4.27 9.82
C LEU A 423 -10.81 5.07 9.32
N LYS A 424 -10.97 6.35 9.71
CA LYS A 424 -12.03 7.26 9.21
C LYS A 424 -12.00 7.41 7.68
N PHE A 425 -10.81 7.31 7.08
CA PHE A 425 -10.64 7.41 5.63
C PHE A 425 -10.80 6.06 4.92
N ALA A 426 -10.66 4.94 5.64
CA ALA A 426 -10.63 3.62 5.04
C ALA A 426 -11.99 3.15 4.46
N ASN A 427 -13.11 3.75 4.87
CA ASN A 427 -14.45 3.35 4.37
C ASN A 427 -14.65 3.63 2.87
N THR A 428 -13.95 4.63 2.35
CA THR A 428 -14.04 5.02 0.94
C THR A 428 -13.02 4.30 0.06
N ASP A 429 -12.16 3.47 0.66
CA ASP A 429 -11.13 2.75 -0.08
C ASP A 429 -11.72 1.60 -0.88
N ASP A 430 -11.01 1.20 -1.94
CA ASP A 430 -11.30 -0.07 -2.57
C ASP A 430 -11.11 -1.19 -1.55
N ARG A 431 -12.20 -1.92 -1.26
CA ARG A 431 -12.22 -3.09 -0.39
C ARG A 431 -11.14 -4.12 -0.73
N SER A 432 -10.67 -4.12 -1.98
CA SER A 432 -9.56 -4.97 -2.37
C SER A 432 -8.35 -4.72 -1.48
N LEU A 433 -7.92 -3.48 -1.26
CA LEU A 433 -6.64 -3.13 -0.63
C LEU A 433 -6.52 -3.59 0.83
N GLU A 434 -7.62 -3.96 1.47
CA GLU A 434 -7.68 -4.39 2.87
C GLU A 434 -7.13 -3.35 3.87
N SER A 435 -7.07 -2.06 3.50
CA SER A 435 -6.55 -0.97 4.36
C SER A 435 -7.27 -0.91 5.72
N GLU A 436 -8.60 -1.07 5.71
CA GLU A 436 -9.43 -1.14 6.91
C GLU A 436 -9.05 -2.31 7.83
N LYS A 437 -8.85 -3.50 7.26
CA LYS A 437 -8.47 -4.71 8.01
C LYS A 437 -7.10 -4.56 8.66
N TYR A 438 -6.11 -4.02 7.94
CA TYR A 438 -4.78 -3.76 8.48
C TYR A 438 -4.80 -2.65 9.55
N MET A 439 -5.61 -1.60 9.38
CA MET A 439 -5.80 -0.57 10.40
C MET A 439 -6.39 -1.16 11.69
N LEU A 440 -7.44 -1.99 11.58
CA LEU A 440 -8.05 -2.66 12.73
C LEU A 440 -7.07 -3.61 13.43
N GLN A 441 -6.24 -4.33 12.67
CA GLN A 441 -5.22 -5.19 13.26
C GLN A 441 -4.11 -4.39 13.96
N ALA A 442 -3.68 -3.26 13.38
CA ALA A 442 -2.72 -2.36 14.01
C ALA A 442 -3.28 -1.81 15.33
N LEU A 443 -4.56 -1.40 15.32
CA LEU A 443 -5.29 -0.94 16.48
C LEU A 443 -5.35 -1.98 17.60
N GLU A 444 -5.72 -3.23 17.28
CA GLU A 444 -5.79 -4.32 18.25
C GLU A 444 -4.42 -4.59 18.93
N LEU A 445 -3.32 -4.50 18.18
CA LEU A 445 -1.98 -4.70 18.74
C LEU A 445 -1.52 -3.50 19.59
N CYS A 446 -1.79 -2.28 19.15
CA CYS A 446 -1.50 -1.09 19.94
C CYS A 446 -2.36 -1.02 21.21
N GLU A 447 -3.61 -1.49 21.16
CA GLU A 447 -4.48 -1.63 22.32
C GLU A 447 -3.89 -2.61 23.34
N LYS A 448 -3.38 -3.76 22.90
CA LYS A 448 -2.65 -4.69 23.78
C LYS A 448 -1.46 -4.02 24.46
N LEU A 449 -0.68 -3.23 23.73
CA LEU A 449 0.43 -2.46 24.32
C LEU A 449 -0.05 -1.42 25.34
N LEU A 450 -1.16 -0.73 25.04
CA LEU A 450 -1.74 0.28 25.92
C LEU A 450 -2.12 -0.31 27.28
N PHE A 451 -2.87 -1.41 27.30
CA PHE A 451 -3.33 -2.03 28.55
C PHE A 451 -2.17 -2.52 29.40
N LYS A 452 -1.12 -3.07 28.79
CA LYS A 452 0.05 -3.49 29.55
C LYS A 452 0.83 -2.33 30.20
N ILE A 453 0.94 -1.19 29.52
CA ILE A 453 1.56 0.01 30.12
C ILE A 453 0.68 0.60 31.22
N ASP A 454 -0.64 0.57 31.03
CA ASP A 454 -1.60 1.04 32.03
C ASP A 454 -1.52 0.20 33.32
N GLU A 455 -1.44 -1.14 33.20
CA GLU A 455 -1.17 -2.05 34.33
C GLU A 455 0.14 -1.72 35.06
N ALA A 456 1.17 -1.31 34.32
CA ALA A 456 2.45 -0.88 34.88
C ALA A 456 2.41 0.54 35.49
N GLY A 457 1.29 1.28 35.35
CA GLY A 457 1.08 2.59 35.96
C GLY A 457 1.93 3.72 35.38
N ALA A 458 2.57 3.52 34.23
CA ALA A 458 3.53 4.47 33.67
C ALA A 458 2.97 5.38 32.59
N LEU A 459 1.65 5.38 32.42
CA LEU A 459 1.01 6.26 31.46
C LEU A 459 1.11 7.71 31.94
N HIS A 460 2.00 8.46 31.30
CA HIS A 460 2.24 9.85 31.65
C HIS A 460 1.02 10.71 31.27
N PRO A 461 0.50 11.53 32.20
CA PRO A 461 -0.57 12.46 31.89
C PRO A 461 0.03 13.59 31.06
N HIS A 462 -0.25 13.61 29.76
CA HIS A 462 0.23 14.62 28.83
C HIS A 462 -0.90 15.01 27.87
N GLU A 463 -0.70 16.09 27.13
CA GLU A 463 -1.51 16.56 26.00
C GLU A 463 -2.01 15.42 25.07
N ASP A 464 -1.18 14.40 24.87
CA ASP A 464 -1.50 13.24 24.03
C ASP A 464 -2.66 12.40 24.58
N SER A 465 -2.86 12.37 25.90
CA SER A 465 -3.99 11.67 26.52
C SER A 465 -5.31 12.41 26.30
N GLU A 466 -5.31 13.74 26.33
CA GLU A 466 -6.49 14.55 26.04
C GLU A 466 -6.88 14.45 24.56
N ILE A 467 -5.89 14.56 23.66
CA ILE A 467 -6.08 14.38 22.22
C ILE A 467 -6.63 12.99 21.93
N PHE A 468 -6.06 11.95 22.55
CA PHE A 468 -6.53 10.57 22.41
C PHE A 468 -7.98 10.40 22.85
N ILE A 469 -8.34 10.91 24.04
CA ILE A 469 -9.71 10.86 24.56
C ILE A 469 -10.66 11.62 23.64
N GLN A 470 -10.28 12.82 23.20
CA GLN A 470 -11.08 13.62 22.28
C GLN A 470 -11.32 12.88 20.96
N LYS A 471 -10.29 12.27 20.37
CA LYS A 471 -10.40 11.54 19.11
C LYS A 471 -11.19 10.24 19.24
N LEU A 472 -11.10 9.56 20.38
CA LEU A 472 -11.97 8.43 20.71
C LEU A 472 -13.44 8.86 20.76
N LYS A 473 -13.73 9.94 21.48
CA LYS A 473 -15.10 10.49 21.58
C LYS A 473 -15.63 10.88 20.22
N GLU A 474 -14.87 11.63 19.43
CA GLU A 474 -15.23 11.95 18.04
C GLU A 474 -15.54 10.68 17.24
N GLY A 475 -14.68 9.66 17.34
CA GLY A 475 -14.82 8.38 16.63
C GLY A 475 -16.12 7.62 16.92
N MET A 476 -16.70 7.77 18.11
CA MET A 476 -17.98 7.15 18.48
C MET A 476 -19.17 7.68 17.68
N PHE A 477 -19.09 8.92 17.20
CA PHE A 477 -20.18 9.62 16.52
C PHE A 477 -19.99 9.71 15.01
N ILE A 478 -19.03 8.96 14.46
CA ILE A 478 -18.79 8.90 13.02
C ILE A 478 -19.75 7.90 12.38
N SER A 479 -20.22 8.21 11.17
CA SER A 479 -21.12 7.35 10.39
C SER A 479 -20.51 6.00 10.03
N GLN A 480 -19.18 5.93 9.95
CA GLN A 480 -18.45 4.70 9.65
C GLN A 480 -18.56 3.68 10.78
N ALA A 481 -19.21 2.55 10.47
CA ALA A 481 -19.51 1.49 11.42
C ALA A 481 -18.27 0.88 12.09
N SER A 482 -17.17 0.67 11.35
CA SER A 482 -15.95 0.06 11.90
C SER A 482 -15.21 0.96 12.88
N THR A 483 -15.00 2.25 12.55
CA THR A 483 -14.41 3.23 13.47
C THR A 483 -15.26 3.36 14.73
N ARG A 484 -16.58 3.53 14.55
CA ARG A 484 -17.54 3.64 15.64
C ARG A 484 -17.53 2.41 16.54
N SER A 485 -17.60 1.22 15.96
CA SER A 485 -17.57 -0.06 16.67
C SER A 485 -16.28 -0.21 17.47
N TYR A 486 -15.12 0.08 16.85
CA TYR A 486 -13.82 0.02 17.52
C TYR A 486 -13.72 1.03 18.68
N CYS A 487 -14.07 2.31 18.47
CA CYS A 487 -14.01 3.31 19.54
C CYS A 487 -14.93 2.95 20.71
N ARG A 488 -16.15 2.46 20.43
CA ARG A 488 -17.09 1.95 21.43
C ARG A 488 -16.54 0.76 22.21
N HIS A 489 -15.88 -0.18 21.52
CA HIS A 489 -15.22 -1.32 22.12
C HIS A 489 -14.07 -0.89 23.05
N LEU A 490 -13.18 -0.04 22.56
CA LEU A 490 -12.02 0.43 23.31
C LEU A 490 -12.43 1.23 24.54
N ILE A 491 -13.45 2.09 24.45
CA ILE A 491 -13.99 2.81 25.62
C ILE A 491 -14.57 1.85 26.64
N ARG A 492 -15.32 0.83 26.20
CA ARG A 492 -15.85 -0.21 27.09
C ARG A 492 -14.71 -0.90 27.85
N ARG A 493 -13.65 -1.31 27.15
CA ARG A 493 -12.49 -1.97 27.77
C ARG A 493 -11.71 -1.05 28.69
N LEU A 494 -11.45 0.20 28.28
CA LEU A 494 -10.84 1.23 29.13
C LEU A 494 -11.67 1.54 30.38
N ARG A 495 -12.97 1.26 30.38
CA ARG A 495 -13.82 1.38 31.57
C ARG A 495 -13.76 0.13 32.46
N THR A 496 -13.76 -1.06 31.87
CA THR A 496 -13.91 -2.33 32.63
C THR A 496 -12.59 -2.91 33.11
N GLU A 497 -11.53 -2.83 32.30
CA GLU A 497 -10.25 -3.52 32.53
C GLU A 497 -9.19 -2.61 33.13
N SER A 498 -9.38 -1.30 32.98
CA SER A 498 -8.45 -0.28 33.46
C SER A 498 -8.67 -0.02 34.95
N THR A 499 -8.35 -1.01 35.78
CA THR A 499 -8.59 -0.98 37.23
C THR A 499 -7.62 0.01 37.90
N GLY A 500 -8.06 1.27 38.03
CA GLY A 500 -7.30 2.34 38.68
C GLY A 500 -6.73 3.42 37.74
N SER A 501 -7.01 3.35 36.44
CA SER A 501 -6.43 4.30 35.49
C SER A 501 -7.06 5.68 35.55
N LYS A 502 -6.28 6.67 35.08
CA LYS A 502 -6.73 8.04 34.84
C LYS A 502 -7.85 8.10 33.80
N PHE A 503 -7.92 7.14 32.87
CA PHE A 503 -8.94 7.11 31.81
C PHE A 503 -10.35 6.86 32.36
N SER A 504 -10.48 6.04 33.40
CA SER A 504 -11.78 5.76 34.03
C SER A 504 -12.55 7.03 34.43
N LYS A 505 -11.83 8.08 34.86
CA LYS A 505 -12.42 9.38 35.22
C LYS A 505 -12.95 10.16 34.02
N HIS A 506 -12.31 10.03 32.86
CA HIS A 506 -12.72 10.71 31.63
C HIS A 506 -13.90 10.04 30.92
N PHE A 507 -14.16 8.78 31.27
CA PHE A 507 -15.29 7.98 30.80
C PHE A 507 -16.28 7.66 31.93
N ASP A 508 -16.35 8.53 32.95
CA ASP A 508 -17.42 8.44 33.96
C ASP A 508 -18.78 8.72 33.30
N ASP A 509 -19.83 8.12 33.86
CA ASP A 509 -21.18 8.12 33.30
C ASP A 509 -21.67 9.53 33.03
N LYS A 510 -21.40 10.48 33.93
CA LYS A 510 -21.79 11.88 33.76
C LYS A 510 -21.11 12.56 32.57
N GLN A 511 -19.82 12.30 32.35
CA GLN A 511 -19.07 12.94 31.28
C GLN A 511 -19.47 12.37 29.91
N LEU A 512 -19.61 11.05 29.82
CA LEU A 512 -20.11 10.37 28.63
C LEU A 512 -21.50 10.86 28.25
N LEU A 513 -22.39 11.06 29.24
CA LEU A 513 -23.70 11.64 29.02
C LEU A 513 -23.63 13.07 28.47
N ALA A 514 -22.75 13.90 29.03
CA ALA A 514 -22.55 15.28 28.60
C ALA A 514 -22.00 15.34 27.17
N ASP A 515 -21.01 14.50 26.83
CA ASP A 515 -20.44 14.44 25.48
C ASP A 515 -21.48 13.98 24.44
N VAL A 516 -22.31 13.00 24.82
CA VAL A 516 -23.44 12.54 24.02
C VAL A 516 -24.44 13.68 23.83
N GLN A 517 -24.83 14.39 24.90
CA GLN A 517 -25.71 15.56 24.83
C GLN A 517 -25.16 16.69 23.96
N ASP A 518 -23.86 16.95 24.00
CA ASP A 518 -23.22 17.96 23.15
C ASP A 518 -23.17 17.51 21.69
N CYS A 519 -22.94 16.23 21.42
CA CYS A 519 -23.09 15.67 20.07
C CYS A 519 -24.55 15.76 19.59
N PHE A 520 -25.53 15.61 20.48
CA PHE A 520 -26.95 15.83 20.17
C PHE A 520 -27.28 17.27 19.77
N LYS A 521 -26.61 18.26 20.38
CA LYS A 521 -26.73 19.68 19.97
C LYS A 521 -26.15 19.90 18.57
N ILE A 522 -25.11 19.15 18.19
CA ILE A 522 -24.52 19.13 16.85
C ILE A 522 -25.33 18.18 15.97
N LYS A 523 -26.54 18.61 15.57
CA LYS A 523 -27.48 17.93 14.64
C LYS A 523 -26.95 16.61 14.06
N ILE A 524 -27.10 15.50 14.79
CA ILE A 524 -26.93 14.16 14.24
C ILE A 524 -27.98 14.03 13.13
N ALA A 525 -27.54 14.01 11.88
CA ALA A 525 -28.42 13.98 10.71
C ALA A 525 -29.04 12.59 10.47
N ASP A 526 -28.58 11.57 11.20
CA ASP A 526 -28.91 10.17 10.95
C ASP A 526 -29.54 9.52 12.20
N ALA A 527 -30.83 9.19 12.10
CA ALA A 527 -31.61 8.54 13.14
C ALA A 527 -31.05 7.15 13.53
N SER A 528 -30.40 6.45 12.59
CA SER A 528 -29.85 5.11 12.83
C SER A 528 -28.62 5.15 13.75
N LEU A 529 -27.71 6.09 13.51
CA LEU A 529 -26.54 6.35 14.36
C LEU A 529 -26.97 6.70 15.80
N LEU A 530 -28.07 7.43 15.88
CA LEU A 530 -28.67 7.93 17.10
C LEU A 530 -29.23 6.76 17.94
N PHE A 531 -30.02 5.88 17.33
CA PHE A 531 -30.53 4.66 17.95
C PHE A 531 -29.42 3.69 18.38
N GLU A 532 -28.43 3.45 17.51
CA GLU A 532 -27.28 2.61 17.85
C GLU A 532 -26.48 3.14 19.05
N THR A 533 -26.39 4.46 19.19
CA THR A 533 -25.69 5.09 20.33
C THR A 533 -26.44 4.85 21.63
N PHE A 534 -27.77 4.93 21.62
CA PHE A 534 -28.60 4.58 22.77
C PHE A 534 -28.44 3.12 23.18
N LEU A 535 -28.52 2.18 22.23
CA LEU A 535 -28.30 0.75 22.52
C LEU A 535 -26.91 0.48 23.10
N TRP A 536 -25.90 1.18 22.61
CA TRP A 536 -24.55 1.07 23.18
C TRP A 536 -24.46 1.62 24.61
N LEU A 537 -25.06 2.77 24.89
CA LEU A 537 -25.13 3.31 26.26
C LEU A 537 -25.89 2.35 27.20
N GLU A 538 -26.98 1.75 26.74
CA GLU A 538 -27.69 0.71 27.49
C GLU A 538 -26.77 -0.46 27.82
N SER A 539 -25.97 -0.92 26.85
CA SER A 539 -25.02 -2.01 27.03
C SER A 539 -23.93 -1.71 28.06
N LEU A 540 -23.69 -0.43 28.37
CA LEU A 540 -22.77 0.04 29.41
C LEU A 540 -23.46 0.19 30.78
N GLY A 541 -24.76 -0.10 30.88
CA GLY A 541 -25.54 -0.04 32.12
C GLY A 541 -26.23 1.30 32.36
N PHE A 542 -26.30 2.19 31.37
CA PHE A 542 -27.06 3.43 31.51
C PHE A 542 -28.56 3.17 31.44
N ASP A 543 -29.31 3.84 32.32
CA ASP A 543 -30.77 3.85 32.27
C ASP A 543 -31.25 4.66 31.05
N LEU A 544 -31.72 3.94 30.03
CA LEU A 544 -32.20 4.52 28.78
C LEU A 544 -33.38 5.48 29.00
N GLU A 545 -34.22 5.22 30.00
CA GLU A 545 -35.38 6.04 30.33
C GLU A 545 -34.95 7.41 30.88
N LYS A 546 -33.90 7.42 31.69
CA LYS A 546 -33.30 8.65 32.22
C LYS A 546 -32.56 9.43 31.12
N LEU A 547 -31.83 8.73 30.25
CA LEU A 547 -31.14 9.28 29.08
C LEU A 547 -32.10 10.01 28.14
N LEU A 548 -33.22 9.37 27.79
CA LEU A 548 -34.24 9.95 26.91
C LEU A 548 -34.96 11.15 27.53
N LYS A 549 -35.12 11.17 28.86
CA LYS A 549 -35.66 12.32 29.59
C LYS A 549 -34.69 13.50 29.60
N GLU A 550 -33.38 13.25 29.78
CA GLU A 550 -32.36 14.30 29.87
C GLU A 550 -31.91 14.86 28.50
N VAL A 551 -31.81 14.01 27.47
CA VAL A 551 -31.49 14.44 26.08
C VAL A 551 -32.70 15.10 25.41
N GLY A 552 -33.91 14.81 25.89
CA GLY A 552 -35.16 15.38 25.41
C GLY A 552 -35.75 14.62 24.22
N CYS A 553 -36.81 13.84 24.46
CA CYS A 553 -37.56 13.07 23.46
C CYS A 553 -38.02 13.88 22.23
N LYS A 554 -38.12 15.21 22.35
CA LYS A 554 -38.58 16.12 21.28
C LYS A 554 -37.68 16.16 20.04
N GLN A 555 -36.39 15.86 20.16
CA GLN A 555 -35.48 15.83 19.00
C GLN A 555 -35.56 14.49 18.24
N LEU A 556 -35.66 13.36 18.94
CA LEU A 556 -35.83 12.02 18.36
C LEU A 556 -37.11 11.91 17.50
N VAL A 557 -38.20 12.50 17.98
CA VAL A 557 -39.50 12.52 17.27
C VAL A 557 -39.42 13.17 15.90
N LYS A 558 -38.45 14.08 15.64
CA LYS A 558 -38.27 14.73 14.33
C LYS A 558 -37.56 13.88 13.29
N TYR A 559 -36.96 12.76 13.69
CA TYR A 559 -36.12 11.92 12.82
C TYR A 559 -36.71 10.52 12.59
N LEU A 560 -37.92 10.25 13.10
CA LEU A 560 -38.69 9.07 12.71
C LEU A 560 -39.09 9.22 11.23
N PRO A 561 -38.90 8.19 10.39
CA PRO A 561 -39.29 8.26 8.98
C PRO A 561 -40.80 8.52 8.86
N ASP A 562 -41.16 9.43 7.95
CA ASP A 562 -42.54 9.60 7.47
C ASP A 562 -42.93 8.37 6.62
N ASP A 563 -42.96 7.18 7.22
CA ASP A 563 -43.60 6.03 6.59
C ASP A 563 -45.11 6.25 6.67
N GLU A 564 -45.80 6.18 5.52
CA GLU A 564 -47.23 6.48 5.38
C GLU A 564 -48.13 5.63 6.31
N ASP A 565 -47.63 4.48 6.80
CA ASP A 565 -48.33 3.64 7.78
C ASP A 565 -48.28 4.18 9.23
N PHE A 566 -47.37 5.13 9.54
CA PHE A 566 -47.26 5.78 10.86
C PHE A 566 -48.08 7.08 10.97
N ILE A 567 -48.54 7.63 9.83
CA ILE A 567 -49.14 8.97 9.72
C ILE A 567 -50.56 9.05 10.34
N HIS A 568 -51.22 7.93 10.62
CA HIS A 568 -52.52 7.95 11.31
C HIS A 568 -52.46 8.25 12.81
N THR A 569 -51.29 8.62 13.34
CA THR A 569 -51.10 8.90 14.76
C THR A 569 -50.36 10.20 15.07
N GLU A 570 -50.69 11.30 14.40
CA GLU A 570 -50.23 12.64 14.79
C GLU A 570 -50.62 13.00 16.25
N THR A 571 -51.70 12.42 16.77
CA THR A 571 -52.11 12.51 18.18
C THR A 571 -51.35 11.56 19.11
N SER A 572 -50.78 10.45 18.62
CA SER A 572 -50.01 9.52 19.46
C SER A 572 -48.56 9.97 19.66
N LEU A 573 -47.97 10.68 18.70
CA LEU A 573 -46.61 11.25 18.84
C LEU A 573 -46.51 12.30 19.95
N LYS A 574 -47.58 13.07 20.22
CA LYS A 574 -47.65 13.94 21.41
C LYS A 574 -47.79 13.14 22.71
N SER A 575 -48.52 12.03 22.70
CA SER A 575 -48.63 11.14 23.87
C SER A 575 -47.36 10.31 24.14
N LEU A 576 -46.56 10.04 23.10
CA LEU A 576 -45.25 9.41 23.20
C LEU A 576 -44.18 10.34 23.82
N GLN A 577 -44.41 11.66 23.84
CA GLN A 577 -43.55 12.61 24.56
C GLN A 577 -43.64 12.45 26.09
N ASP A 578 -44.74 11.88 26.60
CA ASP A 578 -45.00 11.73 28.03
C ASP A 578 -44.67 10.32 28.56
N GLU A 579 -44.39 9.34 27.68
CA GLU A 579 -44.06 7.95 28.05
C GLU A 579 -42.79 7.45 27.35
N PRO A 580 -41.58 7.75 27.88
CA PRO A 580 -40.31 7.28 27.30
C PRO A 580 -40.26 5.74 27.19
N LYS A 581 -40.97 5.00 28.06
CA LYS A 581 -41.07 3.53 28.00
C LYS A 581 -41.72 2.97 26.73
N ARG A 582 -42.57 3.75 26.04
CA ARG A 582 -43.21 3.35 24.78
C ARG A 582 -42.39 3.71 23.54
N LEU A 583 -41.47 4.68 23.65
CA LEU A 583 -40.56 5.08 22.56
C LEU A 583 -39.35 4.14 22.46
N VAL A 584 -39.00 3.49 23.58
CA VAL A 584 -37.92 2.48 23.69
C VAL A 584 -38.34 1.10 23.18
N ARG A 585 -39.62 0.75 23.39
CA ARG A 585 -40.24 -0.46 22.83
C ARG A 585 -40.53 -0.24 21.35
#